data_AF-A0A355ERS8-F1
#
_entry.id   AF-A0A355ERS8-F1
#
_cell.length_a   1.000
_cell.length_b   1.000
_cell.length_c   1.000
_cell.angle_alpha   90.00
_cell.angle_beta   90.00
_cell.angle_gamma   90.00
#
_symmetry.space_group_name_H-M   'P 1'
#
loop_
_entity.id
_entity.type
_entity.pdbx_description
1 polymer ?
#
loop_
_entity_poly.entity_id
_entity_poly.type
_entity_poly.pdbx_seq_one_letter_code
_entity_poly.pdbx_strand_id
1 'polypeptide(L)' 'PFFHVTGKDGKFKITGLPPGTYDLEAWHEKLGVQTAKVTVTAAKPATANFSFAPPTK' A
#
# COMPACT_ATOMS: atom_id res chain seq x y z
N PRO A 1 -9.54 -7.75 4.02
CA PRO A 1 -9.01 -9.13 4.11
C PRO A 1 -7.67 -9.38 3.39
N PHE A 2 -7.14 -8.43 2.61
CA PHE A 2 -5.78 -8.51 2.06
C PHE A 2 -4.91 -7.48 2.76
N PHE A 3 -3.87 -7.93 3.45
CA PHE A 3 -2.90 -7.05 4.10
C PHE A 3 -1.51 -7.68 4.02
N HIS A 4 -0.49 -6.83 4.17
CA HIS A 4 0.89 -7.27 4.31
C HIS A 4 1.62 -6.27 5.20
N VAL A 5 2.50 -6.77 6.07
CA VAL A 5 3.37 -5.91 6.88
C VAL A 5 4.61 -5.57 6.05
N THR A 6 4.95 -4.29 5.95
CA THR A 6 6.14 -3.85 5.20
C THR A 6 7.41 -4.43 5.81
N GLY A 7 8.35 -4.83 4.96
CA GLY A 7 9.68 -5.25 5.38
C GLY A 7 10.51 -4.07 5.93
N LYS A 8 11.68 -4.38 6.49
CA LYS A 8 12.63 -3.37 6.98
C LYS A 8 13.11 -2.41 5.88
N ASP A 9 13.03 -2.83 4.62
CA ASP A 9 13.33 -2.03 3.44
C ASP A 9 12.12 -1.25 2.89
N GLY A 10 10.99 -1.27 3.60
CA GLY A 10 9.75 -0.59 3.22
C GLY A 10 8.95 -1.29 2.12
N LYS A 11 9.41 -2.45 1.62
CA LYS A 11 8.71 -3.16 0.54
C LYS A 11 7.58 -4.04 1.07
N PHE A 12 6.54 -4.20 0.26
CA PHE A 12 5.43 -5.10 0.51
C PHE A 12 5.00 -5.76 -0.80
N LYS A 13 4.40 -6.94 -0.73
CA LYS A 13 3.85 -7.63 -1.90
C LYS A 13 2.56 -8.33 -1.50
N ILE A 14 1.45 -7.93 -2.12
CA ILE A 14 0.15 -8.58 -1.93
C ILE A 14 -0.14 -9.39 -3.19
N THR A 15 -0.40 -10.70 -3.04
CA THR A 15 -0.67 -11.63 -4.14
C THR A 15 -2.05 -12.25 -4.02
N GLY A 16 -2.60 -12.74 -5.14
CA GLY A 16 -3.91 -13.38 -5.15
C GLY A 16 -5.09 -12.40 -5.15
N LEU A 17 -4.85 -11.15 -5.57
CA LEU A 17 -5.90 -10.15 -5.75
C LEU A 17 -6.61 -10.39 -7.09
N PRO A 18 -7.95 -10.56 -7.10
CA PRO A 18 -8.74 -10.50 -8.32
C PRO A 18 -8.59 -9.15 -9.02
N PRO A 19 -8.86 -9.06 -10.33
CA PRO A 19 -8.94 -7.77 -11.01
C PRO A 19 -10.05 -6.91 -10.42
N GLY A 20 -9.76 -5.65 -10.12
CA GLY A 20 -10.68 -4.73 -9.47
C GLY A 20 -10.00 -3.46 -8.98
N THR A 21 -10.81 -2.53 -8.49
CA THR A 21 -10.34 -1.29 -7.87
C THR A 21 -10.35 -1.45 -6.36
N TYR A 22 -9.22 -1.19 -5.72
CA TYR A 22 -9.01 -1.33 -4.29
C TYR A 22 -8.55 0.00 -3.70
N ASP A 23 -9.01 0.30 -2.49
CA ASP A 23 -8.43 1.33 -1.65
C ASP A 23 -7.39 0.67 -0.74
N LEU A 24 -6.11 0.96 -0.98
CA LEU A 24 -5.01 0.52 -0.13
C LEU A 24 -4.80 1.53 0.99
N GLU A 25 -4.77 1.03 2.21
CA GLU A 25 -4.45 1.79 3.41
C GLU A 25 -3.07 1.38 3.92
N ALA A 26 -2.16 2.35 4.00
CA ALA A 26 -0.86 2.20 4.63
C ALA A 26 -0.88 2.96 5.96
N TRP A 27 -0.49 2.28 7.04
CA TRP A 27 -0.46 2.88 8.38
C TRP A 27 0.95 2.89 8.95
N HIS A 28 1.29 3.99 9.61
CA HIS A 28 2.50 4.16 10.38
C HIS A 28 2.15 4.76 11.75
N GLU A 29 2.55 4.09 12.83
CA GLU A 29 2.18 4.41 14.22
C GLU A 29 2.23 5.91 14.57
N LYS A 30 3.32 6.58 14.22
CA LYS A 30 3.55 8.00 14.54
C LYS A 30 3.08 8.98 13.46
N LEU A 31 2.97 8.51 12.22
CA LEU A 31 2.80 9.38 11.03
C LEU A 31 1.39 9.29 10.45
N GLY A 32 0.54 8.42 11.02
CA GLY A 32 -0.85 8.28 10.67
C GLY A 32 -1.09 7.30 9.52
N VAL A 33 -2.16 7.54 8.80
CA VAL A 33 -2.66 6.68 7.71
C VAL A 33 -2.56 7.42 6.39
N GLN A 34 -2.12 6.74 5.33
CA GLN A 34 -2.23 7.19 3.95
C GLN A 34 -3.07 6.19 3.16
N THR A 35 -3.96 6.70 2.32
CA THR A 35 -4.84 5.89 1.48
C THR A 35 -4.53 6.16 0.01
N ALA A 36 -4.46 5.11 -0.81
CA ALA A 36 -4.27 5.22 -2.25
C ALA A 36 -5.22 4.27 -2.99
N LYS A 37 -5.83 4.76 -4.06
CA LYS A 37 -6.70 3.96 -4.92
C LYS A 37 -5.85 3.28 -5.99
N VAL A 38 -5.97 1.96 -6.10
CA VAL A 38 -5.18 1.13 -7.01
C VAL A 38 -6.08 0.21 -7.79
N THR A 39 -5.88 0.19 -9.11
CA THR A 39 -6.60 -0.71 -10.01
C THR A 39 -5.71 -1.90 -10.35
N VAL A 40 -6.11 -3.09 -9.89
CA VAL A 40 -5.46 -4.36 -10.24
C VAL A 40 -6.11 -4.87 -11.52
N THR A 41 -5.29 -5.12 -12.55
CA THR A 41 -5.74 -5.74 -13.80
C THR A 41 -5.23 -7.17 -13.88
N ALA A 42 -5.93 -8.02 -14.63
CA ALA A 42 -5.57 -9.43 -14.75
C ALA A 42 -4.12 -9.58 -15.22
N ALA A 43 -3.34 -10.37 -14.46
CA ALA A 43 -1.94 -10.68 -14.74
C ALA A 43 -0.97 -9.49 -14.83
N LYS A 44 -1.34 -8.29 -14.33
CA LYS A 44 -0.40 -7.15 -14.24
C LYS A 44 -0.18 -6.71 -12.79
N PRO A 45 1.08 -6.50 -12.38
CA PRO A 45 1.36 -5.92 -11.08
C PRO A 45 0.89 -4.47 -11.05
N ALA A 46 0.14 -4.11 -10.02
CA ALA A 46 -0.16 -2.73 -9.71
C ALA A 46 0.85 -2.22 -8.67
N THR A 47 1.32 -0.98 -8.85
CA THR A 47 2.31 -0.36 -7.95
C THR A 47 1.67 0.82 -7.24
N ALA A 48 1.84 0.88 -5.93
CA ALA A 48 1.54 2.05 -5.12
C ALA A 48 2.71 2.34 -4.21
N ASN A 49 3.09 3.61 -4.15
CA ASN A 49 4.18 4.10 -3.33
C ASN A 49 3.59 5.00 -2.25
N PHE A 50 3.95 4.71 -1.01
CA PHE A 50 3.60 5.51 0.15
C PHE A 50 4.88 6.10 0.71
N SER A 51 4.85 7.39 1.06
CA SER A 51 5.98 8.10 1.65
C SER A 51 5.52 8.77 2.92
N PHE A 52 6.02 8.28 4.05
CA PHE A 52 5.74 8.87 5.36
C PHE A 52 6.95 9.73 5.75
N ALA A 53 6.78 11.04 5.70
CA ALA A 53 7.77 11.99 6.20
C ALA A 53 7.31 12.50 7.58
N PRO A 54 8.24 12.71 8.53
CA PRO A 54 7.90 13.48 9.73
C PRO A 54 7.37 14.86 9.32
N PRO A 55 6.35 15.40 10.02
CA PRO A 55 5.87 16.74 9.74
C PRO A 55 7.03 17.72 9.90
N THR A 56 7.34 18.44 8.83
CA THR A 56 8.31 19.54 8.87
C THR A 56 7.75 20.60 9.81
N LYS A 57 8.50 20.89 10.88
CA LYS A 57 8.20 21.92 11.88
C LYS A 57 8.28 23.31 11.26
#